data_AF-A0A553YUI7-F1
#
_entry.id   AF-A0A553YUI7-F1
#
_cell.length_a   1.000
_cell.length_b   1.000
_cell.length_c   1.000
_cell.angle_alpha   90.00
_cell.angle_beta   90.00
_cell.angle_gamma   90.00
#
_symmetry.space_group_name_H-M   'P 1'
#
loop_
_entity.id
_entity.type
_entity.pdbx_description
1 polymer ?
#
loop_
_entity_poly.entity_id
_entity_poly.type
_entity_poly.pdbx_seq_one_letter_code
_entity_poly.pdbx_strand_id
1 'polypeptide(L)'
;MAGDAHAALQLGRLLCLTASDPQEPGDGEPTWPEEHWLRVAVEAHPNDVEALTMLTGRVAQQISYWESVLEMNPDVMAEYGEDVGTIRQRQIEAEDLYARMHAAGPLDHAEAGLDELAMLLGVRSTKGKPATEGAYSFYVWEDEGWSGSVRHSATIVASDADEIRWACDEWLALSEGGVGGDPTLTTYVDGVELSSIDLGQYLIEGTMPWDVVPVPELTGSRLPAGLPVPGCGLYYGFSCGAD
;
A
#
# COMPACT_ATOMS: atom_id res chain seq x y z
N MET A 1 -23.11 18.57 1.90
CA MET A 1 -21.96 19.47 1.68
C MET A 1 -20.83 18.54 1.30
N ALA A 2 -20.39 18.56 0.04
CA ALA A 2 -19.17 17.83 -0.31
C ALA A 2 -18.03 18.50 0.48
N GLY A 3 -17.36 17.75 1.34
CA GLY A 3 -16.05 18.15 1.83
C GLY A 3 -15.13 18.41 0.63
N ASP A 4 -14.05 19.15 0.86
CA ASP A 4 -13.07 19.40 -0.19
C ASP A 4 -12.54 18.05 -0.72
N ALA A 5 -12.90 17.71 -1.96
CA ALA A 5 -12.55 16.43 -2.58
C ALA A 5 -11.04 16.23 -2.67
N HIS A 6 -10.29 17.33 -2.82
CA HIS A 6 -8.84 17.29 -2.78
C HIS A 6 -8.34 16.93 -1.38
N ALA A 7 -8.93 17.51 -0.32
CA ALA A 7 -8.59 17.15 1.05
C ALA A 7 -8.92 15.68 1.35
N ALA A 8 -10.05 15.17 0.84
CA ALA A 8 -10.40 13.75 0.96
C ALA A 8 -9.37 12.86 0.25
N LEU A 9 -8.91 13.24 -0.95
CA LEU A 9 -7.86 12.52 -1.67
C LEU A 9 -6.53 12.52 -0.89
N GLN A 10 -6.08 13.68 -0.40
CA GLN A 10 -4.82 13.78 0.34
C GLN A 10 -4.87 12.98 1.66
N LEU A 11 -6.00 13.04 2.38
CA LEU A 11 -6.19 12.25 3.59
C LEU A 11 -6.23 10.75 3.28
N GLY A 12 -6.99 10.34 2.26
CA GLY A 12 -7.02 8.95 1.81
C GLY A 12 -5.63 8.44 1.41
N ARG A 13 -4.84 9.25 0.71
CA ARG A 13 -3.46 8.91 0.33
C ARG A 13 -2.55 8.65 1.52
N LEU A 14 -2.62 9.48 2.57
CA LEU A 14 -1.84 9.25 3.78
C LEU A 14 -2.32 8.00 4.52
N LEU A 15 -3.64 7.83 4.68
CA LEU A 15 -4.21 6.68 5.36
C LEU A 15 -3.94 5.34 4.64
N CYS A 16 -3.67 5.36 3.32
CA CYS A 16 -3.19 4.16 2.62
C CYS A 16 -1.90 3.60 3.23
N LEU A 17 -1.08 4.42 3.89
CA LEU A 17 0.20 4.04 4.47
C LEU A 17 0.10 3.53 5.92
N THR A 18 -1.12 3.51 6.48
CA THR A 18 -1.36 3.09 7.87
C THR A 18 -2.15 1.78 7.93
N ALA A 19 -1.88 0.97 8.94
CA ALA A 19 -2.64 -0.26 9.19
C ALA A 19 -4.07 0.04 9.62
N SER A 20 -4.24 0.96 10.57
CA SER A 20 -5.52 1.40 11.11
C SER A 20 -5.64 2.92 11.12
N ASP A 21 -6.81 3.45 11.43
CA ASP A 21 -6.98 4.89 11.65
C ASP A 21 -6.06 5.33 12.81
N PRO A 22 -5.14 6.29 12.59
CA PRO A 22 -4.29 6.83 13.66
C PRO A 22 -5.05 7.39 14.87
N GLN A 23 -6.31 7.82 14.69
CA GLN A 23 -7.16 8.32 15.79
C GLN A 23 -7.85 7.20 16.58
N GLU A 24 -7.99 6.02 15.99
CA GLU A 24 -8.58 4.82 16.59
C GLU A 24 -7.61 3.65 16.38
N PRO A 25 -6.46 3.65 17.09
CA PRO A 25 -5.39 2.70 16.84
C PRO A 25 -5.89 1.27 17.08
N GLY A 26 -5.73 0.42 16.05
CA GLY A 26 -6.05 -0.99 16.08
C GLY A 26 -4.91 -1.84 16.66
N ASP A 27 -5.03 -3.15 16.46
CA ASP A 27 -4.05 -4.18 16.85
C ASP A 27 -2.97 -4.43 15.78
N GLY A 28 -2.93 -3.62 14.72
CA GLY A 28 -1.99 -3.76 13.59
C GLY A 28 -2.57 -4.49 12.39
N GLU A 29 -3.80 -5.01 12.47
CA GLU A 29 -4.50 -5.53 11.30
C GLU A 29 -5.02 -4.39 10.39
N PRO A 30 -5.08 -4.62 9.06
CA PRO A 30 -5.54 -3.62 8.11
C PRO A 30 -7.04 -3.36 8.25
N THR A 31 -7.41 -2.14 8.64
CA THR A 31 -8.82 -1.71 8.74
C THR A 31 -9.30 -0.88 7.55
N TRP A 32 -8.43 -0.66 6.56
CA TRP A 32 -8.72 0.10 5.34
C TRP A 32 -9.23 1.54 5.61
N PRO A 33 -8.57 2.31 6.51
CA PRO A 33 -9.08 3.61 6.97
C PRO A 33 -9.22 4.64 5.84
N GLU A 34 -8.46 4.48 4.76
CA GLU A 34 -8.48 5.35 3.59
C GLU A 34 -9.74 5.22 2.72
N GLU A 35 -10.40 4.06 2.72
CA GLU A 35 -11.33 3.67 1.65
C GLU A 35 -12.49 4.67 1.53
N HIS A 36 -13.07 5.08 2.66
CA HIS A 36 -14.15 6.05 2.69
C HIS A 36 -13.76 7.38 2.04
N TRP A 37 -12.55 7.87 2.32
CA TRP A 37 -12.07 9.15 1.81
C TRP A 37 -11.77 9.11 0.32
N LEU A 38 -11.18 8.02 -0.16
CA LEU A 38 -10.93 7.81 -1.59
C LEU A 38 -12.24 7.72 -2.37
N ARG A 39 -13.26 7.04 -1.83
CA ARG A 39 -14.60 7.00 -2.43
C ARG A 39 -15.24 8.38 -2.51
N VAL A 40 -15.16 9.18 -1.43
CA VAL A 40 -15.64 10.58 -1.43
C VAL A 40 -14.94 11.42 -2.50
N ALA A 41 -13.62 11.26 -2.67
CA ALA A 41 -12.87 11.96 -3.71
C ALA A 41 -13.34 11.57 -5.12
N VAL A 42 -13.50 10.26 -5.40
CA VAL A 42 -13.98 9.75 -6.69
C VAL A 42 -15.43 10.16 -6.94
N GLU A 43 -16.31 10.17 -5.94
CA GLU A 43 -17.70 10.63 -6.11
C GLU A 43 -17.80 12.11 -6.47
N ALA A 44 -16.98 12.95 -5.83
CA ALA A 44 -16.94 14.38 -6.09
C ALA A 44 -16.31 14.71 -7.45
N HIS A 45 -15.28 13.94 -7.85
CA HIS A 45 -14.58 14.09 -9.13
C HIS A 45 -14.43 12.74 -9.86
N PRO A 46 -15.48 12.27 -10.57
CA PRO A 46 -15.53 10.91 -11.14
C PRO A 46 -14.47 10.55 -12.19
N ASN A 47 -13.77 11.55 -12.72
CA ASN A 47 -12.72 11.42 -13.74
C ASN A 47 -11.35 11.90 -13.22
N ASP A 48 -11.21 12.15 -11.91
CA ASP A 48 -9.91 12.43 -11.30
C ASP A 48 -9.06 11.17 -11.35
N VAL A 49 -8.01 11.20 -12.18
CA VAL A 49 -7.16 10.04 -12.45
C VAL A 49 -6.42 9.62 -11.19
N GLU A 50 -5.95 10.56 -10.37
CA GLU A 50 -5.21 10.26 -9.15
C GLU A 50 -6.12 9.55 -8.14
N ALA A 51 -7.34 10.08 -7.93
CA ALA A 51 -8.31 9.44 -7.04
C ALA A 51 -8.73 8.05 -7.54
N LEU A 52 -8.94 7.90 -8.86
CA LEU A 52 -9.24 6.61 -9.47
C LEU A 52 -8.08 5.62 -9.32
N THR A 53 -6.83 6.04 -9.55
CA THR A 53 -5.64 5.20 -9.38
C THR A 53 -5.50 4.72 -7.95
N MET A 54 -5.60 5.63 -6.98
CA MET A 54 -5.54 5.32 -5.55
C MET A 54 -6.61 4.29 -5.14
N LEU A 55 -7.87 4.54 -5.49
CA LEU A 55 -8.96 3.63 -5.13
C LEU A 55 -8.83 2.28 -5.84
N THR A 56 -8.45 2.26 -7.13
CA THR A 56 -8.28 1.00 -7.88
C THR A 56 -7.19 0.14 -7.27
N GLY A 57 -6.01 0.73 -6.99
CA GLY A 57 -4.90 0.01 -6.38
C GLY A 57 -5.26 -0.52 -5.00
N ARG A 58 -5.98 0.26 -4.20
CA ARG A 58 -6.39 -0.18 -2.87
C ARG A 58 -7.41 -1.31 -2.91
N VAL A 59 -8.40 -1.26 -3.81
CA VAL A 59 -9.33 -2.37 -4.02
C VAL A 59 -8.59 -3.62 -4.52
N ALA A 60 -7.60 -3.48 -5.41
CA ALA A 60 -6.76 -4.59 -5.85
C ALA A 60 -6.01 -5.25 -4.68
N GLN A 61 -5.43 -4.44 -3.80
CA GLN A 61 -4.74 -4.93 -2.61
C GLN A 61 -5.69 -5.63 -1.62
N GLN A 62 -6.90 -5.09 -1.42
CA GLN A 62 -7.95 -5.75 -0.62
C GLN A 62 -8.34 -7.12 -1.19
N ILE A 63 -8.45 -7.23 -2.52
CA ILE A 63 -8.71 -8.51 -3.19
C ILE A 63 -7.60 -9.50 -2.84
N SER A 64 -6.33 -9.13 -3.05
CA SER A 64 -5.20 -9.99 -2.72
C SER A 64 -5.18 -10.40 -1.24
N TYR A 65 -5.43 -9.46 -0.32
CA TYR A 65 -5.51 -9.76 1.11
C TYR A 65 -6.58 -10.82 1.41
N TRP A 66 -7.81 -10.61 0.94
CA TRP A 66 -8.91 -11.55 1.20
C TRP A 66 -8.73 -12.89 0.50
N GLU A 67 -8.12 -12.93 -0.68
CA GLU A 67 -7.73 -14.18 -1.34
C GLU A 67 -6.70 -14.97 -0.51
N SER A 68 -5.70 -14.30 0.06
CA SER A 68 -4.73 -14.92 0.97
C SER A 68 -5.38 -15.40 2.27
N VAL A 69 -6.27 -14.61 2.88
CA VAL A 69 -7.03 -15.04 4.07
C VAL A 69 -7.90 -16.26 3.76
N LEU A 70 -8.58 -16.28 2.61
CA LEU A 70 -9.40 -17.41 2.17
C LEU A 70 -8.57 -18.70 2.00
N GLU A 71 -7.35 -18.58 1.47
CA GLU A 71 -6.44 -19.71 1.29
C GLU A 71 -5.90 -20.25 2.63
N MET A 72 -5.56 -19.36 3.56
CA MET A 72 -5.00 -19.73 4.87
C MET A 72 -6.05 -20.25 5.85
N ASN A 73 -7.12 -19.47 6.08
CA ASN A 73 -8.19 -19.83 7.00
C ASN A 73 -9.53 -19.16 6.61
N PRO A 74 -10.43 -19.89 5.93
CA PRO A 74 -11.71 -19.32 5.48
C PRO A 74 -12.64 -18.90 6.63
N ASP A 75 -12.46 -19.42 7.84
CA ASP A 75 -13.27 -19.05 9.00
C ASP A 75 -12.97 -17.60 9.44
N VAL A 76 -11.74 -17.11 9.23
CA VAL A 76 -11.35 -15.72 9.55
C VAL A 76 -12.17 -14.73 8.72
N MET A 77 -12.38 -14.99 7.43
CA MET A 77 -13.23 -14.11 6.60
C MET A 77 -14.62 -13.94 7.20
N ALA A 78 -15.21 -15.05 7.69
CA ALA A 78 -16.55 -15.03 8.28
C ALA A 78 -16.60 -14.24 9.60
N GLU A 79 -15.52 -14.20 10.38
CA GLU A 79 -15.40 -13.36 11.58
C GLU A 79 -15.46 -11.87 11.24
N TYR A 80 -14.89 -11.46 10.11
CA TYR A 80 -15.00 -10.11 9.54
C TYR A 80 -16.32 -9.86 8.79
N GLY A 81 -17.21 -10.86 8.72
CA GLY A 81 -18.47 -10.79 7.97
C GLY A 81 -18.28 -10.80 6.45
N GLU A 82 -17.11 -11.20 5.97
CA GLU A 82 -16.74 -11.24 4.56
C GLU A 82 -16.83 -12.68 4.01
N ASP A 83 -17.02 -12.82 2.69
CA ASP A 83 -17.09 -14.11 2.03
C ASP A 83 -16.54 -14.09 0.58
N VAL A 84 -16.67 -15.21 -0.14
CA VAL A 84 -16.25 -15.29 -1.55
C VAL A 84 -17.05 -14.31 -2.44
N GLY A 85 -18.29 -13.99 -2.06
CA GLY A 85 -19.11 -12.97 -2.71
C GLY A 85 -18.51 -11.57 -2.55
N THR A 86 -17.93 -11.27 -1.38
CA THR A 86 -17.16 -10.04 -1.14
C THR A 86 -16.01 -9.89 -2.15
N ILE A 87 -15.16 -10.91 -2.27
CA ILE A 87 -14.01 -10.89 -3.21
C ILE A 87 -14.50 -10.62 -4.63
N ARG A 88 -15.55 -11.34 -5.04
CA ARG A 88 -16.15 -11.17 -6.37
C ARG A 88 -16.70 -9.75 -6.58
N GLN A 89 -17.34 -9.17 -5.58
CA GLN A 89 -17.87 -7.80 -5.68
C GLN A 89 -16.74 -6.77 -5.83
N ARG A 90 -15.65 -6.95 -5.09
CA ARG A 90 -14.45 -6.11 -5.20
C ARG A 90 -13.75 -6.28 -6.56
N GLN A 91 -13.69 -7.49 -7.10
CA GLN A 91 -13.16 -7.73 -8.46
C GLN A 91 -13.97 -6.95 -9.52
N ILE A 92 -15.31 -7.01 -9.46
CA ILE A 92 -16.19 -6.25 -10.37
C ILE A 92 -15.96 -4.74 -10.22
N GLU A 93 -15.83 -4.26 -8.98
CA GLU A 93 -15.53 -2.86 -8.71
C GLU A 93 -14.17 -2.44 -9.29
N ALA A 94 -13.13 -3.22 -9.05
CA ALA A 94 -11.78 -2.93 -9.53
C ALA A 94 -11.72 -2.88 -11.06
N GLU A 95 -12.44 -3.78 -11.75
CA GLU A 95 -12.57 -3.74 -13.21
C GLU A 95 -13.23 -2.44 -13.71
N ASP A 96 -14.31 -1.98 -13.06
CA ASP A 96 -14.98 -0.71 -13.42
C ASP A 96 -14.07 0.49 -13.17
N LEU A 97 -13.44 0.56 -12.00
CA LEU A 97 -12.50 1.63 -11.64
C LEU A 97 -11.30 1.67 -12.59
N TYR A 98 -10.72 0.51 -12.92
CA TYR A 98 -9.62 0.40 -13.86
C TYR A 98 -10.02 0.90 -15.26
N ALA A 99 -11.20 0.50 -15.74
CA ALA A 99 -11.72 0.96 -17.03
C ALA A 99 -11.94 2.49 -17.05
N ARG A 100 -12.47 3.06 -15.97
CA ARG A 100 -12.67 4.51 -15.81
C ARG A 100 -11.35 5.27 -15.77
N MET A 101 -10.38 4.79 -14.99
CA MET A 101 -9.03 5.34 -14.92
C MET A 101 -8.38 5.36 -16.31
N HIS A 102 -8.43 4.25 -17.03
CA HIS A 102 -7.87 4.16 -18.39
C HIS A 102 -8.59 5.11 -19.37
N ALA A 103 -9.90 5.29 -19.24
CA ALA A 103 -10.67 6.22 -20.08
C ALA A 103 -10.39 7.70 -19.78
N ALA A 104 -10.11 8.05 -18.52
CA ALA A 104 -9.73 9.40 -18.11
C ALA A 104 -8.32 9.79 -18.58
N GLY A 105 -7.49 8.80 -18.91
CA GLY A 105 -6.10 8.95 -19.33
C GLY A 105 -5.16 8.66 -18.15
N PRO A 106 -4.10 7.86 -18.35
CA PRO A 106 -3.22 7.48 -17.25
C PRO A 106 -2.39 8.67 -16.73
N LEU A 107 -1.92 8.57 -15.49
CA LEU A 107 -0.91 9.46 -14.93
C LEU A 107 0.38 9.41 -15.76
N ASP A 108 1.13 10.51 -15.79
CA ASP A 108 2.45 10.54 -16.39
C ASP A 108 3.36 9.51 -15.71
N HIS A 109 4.18 8.82 -16.51
CA HIS A 109 5.12 7.79 -16.04
C HIS A 109 4.49 6.58 -15.32
N ALA A 110 3.17 6.35 -15.43
CA ALA A 110 2.49 5.26 -14.73
C ALA A 110 2.45 3.91 -15.46
N GLU A 111 2.92 3.85 -16.71
CA GLU A 111 2.70 2.69 -17.62
C GLU A 111 3.09 1.34 -16.99
N ALA A 112 4.26 1.25 -16.36
CA ALA A 112 4.73 -0.01 -15.79
C ALA A 112 3.87 -0.47 -14.61
N GLY A 113 3.43 0.47 -13.77
CA GLY A 113 2.57 0.18 -12.60
C GLY A 113 1.14 -0.15 -13.01
N LEU A 114 0.63 0.50 -14.06
CA LEU A 114 -0.67 0.18 -14.64
C LEU A 114 -0.67 -1.19 -15.31
N ASP A 115 0.41 -1.55 -15.98
CA ASP A 115 0.59 -2.88 -16.56
C ASP A 115 0.60 -3.98 -15.48
N GLU A 116 1.30 -3.74 -14.37
CA GLU A 116 1.30 -4.64 -13.21
C GLU A 116 -0.10 -4.73 -12.58
N LEU A 117 -0.77 -3.60 -12.35
CA LEU A 117 -2.14 -3.57 -11.83
C LEU A 117 -3.11 -4.34 -12.72
N ALA A 118 -2.99 -4.21 -14.04
CA ALA A 118 -3.81 -4.95 -14.99
C ALA A 118 -3.56 -6.47 -14.96
N MET A 119 -2.33 -6.90 -14.65
CA MET A 119 -2.02 -8.32 -14.44
C MET A 119 -2.63 -8.84 -13.15
N LEU A 120 -2.49 -8.09 -12.05
CA LEU A 120 -3.05 -8.43 -10.74
C LEU A 120 -4.58 -8.55 -10.78
N LEU A 121 -5.24 -7.65 -11.50
CA LEU A 121 -6.69 -7.68 -11.71
C LEU A 121 -7.15 -8.73 -12.75
N GLY A 122 -6.23 -9.45 -13.40
CA GLY A 122 -6.56 -10.43 -14.45
C GLY A 122 -7.12 -9.83 -15.74
N VAL A 123 -7.13 -8.49 -15.87
CA VAL A 123 -7.61 -7.75 -17.05
C VAL A 123 -6.67 -7.97 -18.24
N ARG A 124 -5.37 -8.17 -17.98
CA ARG A 124 -4.37 -8.50 -18.99
C ARG A 124 -3.81 -9.91 -18.80
N SER A 125 -3.69 -10.65 -19.90
CA SER A 125 -3.02 -11.96 -19.87
C SER A 125 -1.49 -11.83 -19.73
N THR A 126 -0.90 -12.67 -18.88
CA THR A 126 0.55 -12.84 -18.65
C THR A 126 1.38 -13.30 -19.86
N LYS A 127 0.77 -13.40 -21.06
CA LYS A 127 1.41 -13.83 -22.31
C LYS A 127 2.15 -12.71 -23.06
N GLY A 128 2.27 -11.52 -22.48
CA GLY A 128 3.01 -10.38 -23.03
C GLY A 128 4.27 -10.06 -22.22
N LYS A 129 5.15 -9.24 -22.80
CA LYS A 129 6.43 -8.78 -22.21
C LYS A 129 6.26 -8.47 -20.72
N PRO A 130 7.14 -8.98 -19.82
CA PRO A 130 7.09 -8.62 -18.41
C PRO A 130 7.14 -7.09 -18.27
N ALA A 131 6.37 -6.55 -17.33
CA ALA A 131 6.52 -5.16 -16.95
C ALA A 131 8.00 -4.89 -16.70
N THR A 132 8.51 -3.73 -17.13
CA THR A 132 9.92 -3.40 -16.94
C THR A 132 10.20 -3.35 -15.45
N GLU A 133 10.75 -4.44 -14.91
CA GLU A 133 11.35 -4.50 -13.58
C GLU A 133 12.27 -3.28 -13.44
N GLY A 134 12.03 -2.49 -12.40
CA GLY A 134 12.79 -1.28 -12.09
C GLY A 134 12.47 -0.01 -12.87
N ALA A 135 11.19 0.29 -13.06
CA ALA A 135 10.77 1.59 -13.56
C ALA A 135 10.74 2.70 -12.49
N TYR A 136 10.72 2.34 -11.19
CA TYR A 136 10.39 3.28 -10.12
C TYR A 136 11.41 3.36 -9.00
N SER A 137 11.49 4.54 -8.42
CA SER A 137 12.18 4.83 -7.16
C SER A 137 11.15 4.95 -6.05
N PHE A 138 11.41 4.29 -4.92
CA PHE A 138 10.51 4.20 -3.77
C PHE A 138 11.28 3.75 -2.53
N TYR A 139 10.65 3.91 -1.37
CA TYR A 139 11.09 3.36 -0.10
C TYR A 139 10.22 2.17 0.26
N VAL A 140 10.81 1.17 0.89
CA VAL A 140 10.13 0.05 1.51
C VAL A 140 10.55 0.04 2.97
N TRP A 141 9.58 0.18 3.86
CA TRP A 141 9.75 -0.08 5.27
C TRP A 141 9.18 -1.47 5.58
N GLU A 142 9.89 -2.27 6.35
CA GLU A 142 9.49 -3.63 6.72
C GLU A 142 9.72 -3.87 8.22
N ASP A 143 8.74 -4.48 8.89
CA ASP A 143 8.85 -5.00 10.25
C ASP A 143 8.37 -6.45 10.26
N GLU A 144 9.19 -7.34 10.82
CA GLU A 144 8.95 -8.77 10.80
C GLU A 144 9.08 -9.37 12.19
N GLY A 145 8.10 -10.18 12.57
CA GLY A 145 8.12 -10.90 13.84
C GLY A 145 7.69 -12.35 13.66
N TRP A 146 7.99 -13.15 14.67
CA TRP A 146 7.76 -14.60 14.64
C TRP A 146 6.79 -15.00 15.75
N SER A 147 5.73 -15.70 15.38
CA SER A 147 4.80 -16.36 16.30
C SER A 147 4.83 -17.87 16.07
N GLY A 148 5.66 -18.57 16.86
CA GLY A 148 5.90 -20.00 16.69
C GLY A 148 6.62 -20.30 15.36
N SER A 149 5.91 -20.91 14.41
CA SER A 149 6.44 -21.22 13.06
C SER A 149 5.94 -20.27 11.97
N VAL A 150 5.10 -19.30 12.33
CA VAL A 150 4.53 -18.33 11.39
C VAL A 150 5.33 -17.04 11.49
N ARG A 151 5.77 -16.53 10.34
CA ARG A 151 6.39 -15.22 10.18
C ARG A 151 5.30 -14.22 9.83
N HIS A 152 5.14 -13.20 10.66
CA HIS A 152 4.27 -12.06 10.38
C HIS A 152 5.14 -10.92 9.84
N SER A 153 4.69 -10.29 8.76
CA SER A 153 5.35 -9.11 8.20
C SER A 153 4.38 -7.97 8.03
N ALA A 154 4.88 -6.76 8.25
CA ALA A 154 4.26 -5.51 7.90
C ALA A 154 5.18 -4.78 6.92
N THR A 155 4.62 -4.26 5.84
CA THR A 155 5.37 -3.56 4.80
C THR A 155 4.67 -2.25 4.47
N ILE A 156 5.41 -1.14 4.40
CA ILE A 156 4.92 0.17 3.95
C ILE A 156 5.76 0.60 2.76
N VAL A 157 5.11 0.91 1.64
CA VAL A 157 5.79 1.45 0.46
C VAL A 157 5.32 2.86 0.18
N ALA A 158 6.26 3.79 0.04
CA ALA A 158 5.99 5.17 -0.34
C ALA A 158 7.07 5.70 -1.29
N SER A 159 6.77 6.78 -2.02
CA SER A 159 7.73 7.45 -2.90
C SER A 159 8.09 8.87 -2.46
N ASP A 160 7.73 9.21 -1.23
CA ASP A 160 8.12 10.44 -0.56
C ASP A 160 8.75 10.14 0.81
N ALA A 161 9.82 10.86 1.14
CA ALA A 161 10.59 10.62 2.36
C ALA A 161 9.81 11.05 3.61
N ASP A 162 8.99 12.10 3.52
CA ASP A 162 8.22 12.56 4.67
C ASP A 162 7.02 11.65 4.92
N GLU A 163 6.43 11.10 3.85
CA GLU A 163 5.36 10.09 3.94
C GLU A 163 5.84 8.81 4.63
N ILE A 164 6.99 8.26 4.23
CA ILE A 164 7.49 7.01 4.84
C ILE A 164 7.91 7.22 6.30
N ARG A 165 8.48 8.38 6.64
CA ARG A 165 8.83 8.72 8.03
C ARG A 165 7.58 8.81 8.89
N TRP A 166 6.58 9.55 8.43
CA TRP A 166 5.32 9.71 9.14
C TRP A 166 4.63 8.36 9.33
N ALA A 167 4.51 7.54 8.27
CA ALA A 167 3.85 6.24 8.37
C ALA A 167 4.57 5.26 9.31
N CYS A 168 5.91 5.32 9.36
CA CYS A 168 6.70 4.55 10.32
C CYS A 168 6.45 5.02 11.76
N ASP A 169 6.35 6.33 12.01
CA ASP A 169 6.00 6.85 13.34
C ASP A 169 4.59 6.38 13.77
N GLU A 170 3.61 6.39 12.85
CA GLU A 170 2.26 5.89 13.13
C GLU A 170 2.24 4.38 13.43
N TRP A 171 3.04 3.58 12.71
CA TRP A 171 3.17 2.15 13.00
C TRP A 171 3.77 1.90 14.39
N LEU A 172 4.85 2.62 14.74
CA LEU A 172 5.51 2.50 16.03
C LEU A 172 4.63 2.97 17.20
N ALA A 173 3.63 3.82 16.94
CA ALA A 173 2.69 4.31 17.93
C ALA A 173 1.53 3.34 18.24
N LEU A 174 1.33 2.27 17.46
CA LEU A 174 0.27 1.28 17.71
C LEU A 174 0.47 0.57 19.06
N SER A 175 -0.65 0.27 19.74
CA SER A 175 -0.67 -0.13 21.16
C SER A 175 0.03 -1.45 21.49
N GLU A 176 0.33 -2.28 20.49
CA GLU A 176 1.12 -3.52 20.63
C GLU A 176 2.56 -3.43 20.09
N GLY A 177 3.07 -2.22 19.80
CA GLY A 177 4.50 -1.99 19.56
C GLY A 177 5.08 -2.62 18.30
N GLY A 178 4.31 -2.70 17.21
CA GLY A 178 4.72 -3.35 15.97
C GLY A 178 4.87 -4.86 16.11
N VAL A 179 5.35 -5.55 15.07
CA VAL A 179 5.52 -7.02 15.10
C VAL A 179 6.64 -7.46 16.06
N GLY A 180 7.30 -6.50 16.74
CA GLY A 180 8.37 -6.72 17.69
C GLY A 180 9.71 -7.10 17.06
N GLY A 181 9.87 -6.83 15.75
CA GLY A 181 11.07 -7.12 14.97
C GLY A 181 12.15 -6.04 15.01
N ASP A 182 13.16 -6.24 14.16
CA ASP A 182 14.17 -5.23 13.83
C ASP A 182 13.73 -4.55 12.51
N PRO A 183 13.00 -3.42 12.57
CA PRO A 183 12.45 -2.80 11.37
C PRO A 183 13.57 -2.31 10.45
N THR A 184 13.34 -2.43 9.13
CA THR A 184 14.28 -1.98 8.11
C THR A 184 13.65 -0.96 7.19
N LEU A 185 14.47 -0.02 6.69
CA LEU A 185 14.09 0.93 5.64
C LEU A 185 15.03 0.75 4.45
N THR A 186 14.49 0.23 3.37
CA THR A 186 15.19 -0.04 2.12
C THR A 186 14.81 1.00 1.07
N THR A 187 15.80 1.55 0.38
CA THR A 187 15.63 2.56 -0.67
C THR A 187 15.91 1.94 -2.02
N TYR A 188 14.97 2.08 -2.95
CA TYR A 188 15.11 1.65 -4.33
C TYR A 188 15.16 2.87 -5.24
N VAL A 189 16.12 2.89 -6.17
CA VAL A 189 16.22 3.87 -7.25
C VAL A 189 16.17 3.14 -8.58
N ASP A 190 15.15 3.45 -9.38
CA ASP A 190 14.84 2.78 -10.64
C ASP A 190 14.86 1.23 -10.47
N GLY A 191 14.19 0.77 -9.41
CA GLY A 191 14.08 -0.63 -8.95
C GLY A 191 15.34 -1.30 -8.46
N VAL A 192 16.47 -0.60 -8.42
CA VAL A 192 17.71 -1.13 -7.86
C VAL A 192 17.79 -0.70 -6.40
N GLU A 193 18.00 -1.67 -5.51
CA GLU A 193 18.29 -1.40 -4.11
C GLU A 193 19.56 -0.54 -4.01
N LEU A 194 19.40 0.67 -3.46
CA LEU A 194 20.49 1.62 -3.22
C LEU A 194 21.08 1.44 -1.82
N SER A 195 20.22 1.22 -0.83
CA SER A 195 20.60 1.08 0.58
C SER A 195 19.51 0.39 1.39
N SER A 196 19.91 -0.31 2.45
CA SER A 196 19.02 -0.80 3.50
C SER A 196 19.54 -0.33 4.87
N ILE A 197 18.66 0.24 5.68
CA ILE A 197 18.95 0.80 7.00
C ILE A 197 18.21 -0.03 8.05
N ASP A 198 18.95 -0.58 9.00
CA ASP A 198 18.39 -1.16 10.22
C ASP A 198 17.94 -0.03 11.15
N LEU A 199 16.63 0.16 11.27
CA LEU A 199 16.02 1.21 12.08
C LEU A 199 16.04 0.86 13.57
N GLY A 200 16.14 -0.42 13.94
CA GLY A 200 16.24 -0.87 15.33
C GLY A 200 17.44 -0.25 16.05
N GLN A 201 18.51 0.05 15.32
CA GLN A 201 19.71 0.73 15.85
C GLN A 201 19.48 2.20 16.23
N TYR A 202 18.44 2.82 15.71
CA TYR A 202 18.13 4.24 15.91
C TYR A 202 16.93 4.46 16.83
N LEU A 203 16.13 3.42 17.10
CA LEU A 203 14.92 3.50 17.92
C LEU A 203 15.27 3.83 19.38
N ILE A 204 14.75 4.95 19.90
CA ILE A 204 14.97 5.38 21.28
C ILE A 204 13.61 5.49 21.98
N GLU A 205 13.37 4.64 22.97
CA GLU A 205 12.12 4.65 23.78
C GLU A 205 10.84 4.60 22.92
N GLY A 206 10.87 3.87 21.80
CA GLY A 206 9.73 3.75 20.88
C GLY A 206 9.54 4.94 19.93
N THR A 207 10.48 5.90 19.91
CA THR A 207 10.46 7.05 19.01
C THR A 207 11.63 7.01 18.04
N MET A 208 11.40 7.38 16.78
CA MET A 208 12.43 7.43 15.74
C MET A 208 13.01 8.86 15.58
N PRO A 209 14.32 9.05 15.83
CA PRO A 209 14.98 10.35 15.62
C PRO A 209 15.36 10.53 14.13
N TRP A 210 14.40 10.90 13.28
CA TRP A 210 14.60 11.02 11.84
C TRP A 210 15.68 12.02 11.39
N ASP A 211 16.10 12.93 12.27
CA ASP A 211 17.18 13.89 12.01
C ASP A 211 18.56 13.22 11.93
N VAL A 212 18.73 12.05 12.53
CA VAL A 212 19.99 11.28 12.50
C VAL A 212 19.92 10.03 11.60
N VAL A 213 18.73 9.63 11.16
CA VAL A 213 18.53 8.48 10.25
C VAL A 213 18.85 8.92 8.81
N PRO A 214 19.84 8.31 8.14
CA PRO A 214 20.30 8.77 6.83
C PRO A 214 19.42 8.24 5.69
N VAL A 215 18.18 8.72 5.57
CA VAL A 215 17.26 8.36 4.47
C VAL A 215 17.72 9.02 3.15
N PRO A 216 18.19 8.26 2.15
CA PRO A 216 18.67 8.84 0.89
C PRO A 216 17.53 9.43 0.06
N GLU A 217 17.78 10.51 -0.67
CA GLU A 217 16.78 11.06 -1.59
C GLU A 217 16.59 10.17 -2.84
N LEU A 218 15.35 10.04 -3.30
CA LEU A 218 15.04 9.37 -4.57
C LEU A 218 15.42 10.24 -5.76
N THR A 219 16.32 9.75 -6.61
CA THR A 219 16.79 10.48 -7.81
C THR A 219 16.11 10.06 -9.12
N GLY A 220 15.42 8.92 -9.14
CA GLY A 220 14.74 8.38 -10.32
C GLY A 220 13.25 8.72 -10.38
N SER A 221 12.51 8.02 -11.27
CA SER A 221 11.07 8.26 -11.43
C SER A 221 10.32 7.72 -10.22
N ARG A 222 9.56 8.56 -9.50
CA ARG A 222 8.83 8.12 -8.30
C ARG A 222 7.71 7.14 -8.65
N LEU A 223 7.51 6.12 -7.80
CA LEU A 223 6.32 5.27 -7.86
C LEU A 223 5.05 6.14 -7.68
N PRO A 224 4.11 6.16 -8.63
CA PRO A 224 2.85 6.87 -8.46
C PRO A 224 2.04 6.25 -7.32
N ALA A 225 1.45 7.11 -6.49
CA ALA A 225 0.63 6.67 -5.37
C ALA A 225 -0.53 5.79 -5.86
N GLY A 226 -0.78 4.69 -5.16
CA GLY A 226 -1.83 3.72 -5.50
C GLY A 226 -1.44 2.70 -6.58
N LEU A 227 -0.24 2.76 -7.16
CA LEU A 227 0.21 1.72 -8.09
C LEU A 227 1.04 0.63 -7.40
N PRO A 228 0.96 -0.61 -7.91
CA PRO A 228 1.88 -1.67 -7.54
C PRO A 228 3.28 -1.43 -8.12
N VAL A 229 4.27 -2.00 -7.45
CA VAL A 229 5.65 -2.08 -7.92
C VAL A 229 5.78 -3.28 -8.87
N PRO A 230 6.15 -3.08 -10.15
CA PRO A 230 6.24 -4.15 -11.13
C PRO A 230 7.16 -5.29 -10.71
N GLY A 231 6.65 -6.52 -10.74
CA GLY A 231 7.42 -7.75 -10.46
C GLY A 231 7.84 -7.99 -9.01
N CYS A 232 7.46 -7.13 -8.07
CA CYS A 232 7.88 -7.24 -6.66
C CYS A 232 6.79 -7.75 -5.73
N GLY A 233 5.53 -7.80 -6.17
CA GLY A 233 4.40 -8.12 -5.28
C GLY A 233 4.14 -7.05 -4.21
N LEU A 234 4.70 -5.85 -4.39
CA LEU A 234 4.57 -4.72 -3.47
C LEU A 234 3.58 -3.69 -4.01
N TYR A 235 2.93 -2.96 -3.11
CA TYR A 235 1.97 -1.89 -3.43
C TYR A 235 2.35 -0.62 -2.70
N TYR A 236 2.22 0.54 -3.34
CA TYR A 236 2.17 1.80 -2.59
C TYR A 236 1.09 1.68 -1.49
N GLY A 237 1.46 1.93 -0.24
CA GLY A 237 0.59 1.71 0.91
C GLY A 237 1.15 0.72 1.93
N PHE A 238 0.38 0.53 2.99
CA PHE A 238 0.57 -0.50 4.02
C PHE A 238 0.02 -1.83 3.55
N SER A 239 0.80 -2.90 3.74
CA SER A 239 0.42 -4.31 3.58
C SER A 239 0.85 -5.10 4.81
N CYS A 240 0.11 -6.16 5.15
CA CYS A 240 0.57 -7.16 6.10
C CYS A 240 0.47 -8.56 5.49
N GLY A 241 1.30 -9.48 5.97
CA GLY A 241 1.34 -10.86 5.52
C GLY A 241 1.67 -11.84 6.65
N ALA A 242 1.36 -13.11 6.41
CA ALA A 242 1.74 -14.22 7.27
C ALA A 242 2.19 -15.40 6.40
N ASP A 243 3.41 -15.91 6.65
CA ASP A 243 4.03 -17.04 5.92
C ASP A 243 4.55 -18.14 6.86
#